data_AF-A0A9P9HL96-F1
#
_entry.id   AF-A0A9P9HL96-F1
#
_cell.length_a   1.000
_cell.length_b   1.000
_cell.length_c   1.000
_cell.angle_alpha   90.00
_cell.angle_beta   90.00
_cell.angle_gamma   90.00
#
_symmetry.space_group_name_H-M   'P 1'
#
loop_
_entity.id
_entity.type
_entity.pdbx_description
1 polymer ?
#
loop_
_entity_poly.entity_id
_entity_poly.type
_entity_poly.pdbx_seq_one_letter_code
_entity_poly.pdbx_strand_id
1 'polypeptide(L)'
;MPYIKQIVAVRRKPGLTRQEFFDYHFQVHGKLSQAPSPDVTPSKYFQTHIQDAAYNHQEGQGINANPWWAFSDDVVELYFRSEDHLKTSYDSKYVREHVGPDGINFSDFASTLPVTVQERVIPLNESEKASPEEVDSLSVSPVAMYYISVTSGDTEHIITGFVNSLQKFAGSQVRTLIANTPVQLSLNPDAYFGSNPNRPKFNLIFSIHLRGKEGVANVRKAQKDFEAGYRAKINLENSWIAFGQRGLVLNQDKNIQAGFPSFHKTPLQAMTTSAQPHVIVVGGGIIGAAIAWHLAHHTSVTIVAEDIGGPASKASFAWLNASSVSQKFYYNFRRRSLNRWKQIHTELPHLPISWSGSINWHKPTEVMVKNQSNLTTWGYEIANMKKSQVSEQEPFFDQSTLPEWALCYPEEGAMEAHIVAQMLVANAEAKGNVKVIRATARGLLQKSGGVTGVKLASGEEIPGDHVVVAAGLGTVPLLATEGITVPITSVPALIVNTEPTKERLVKHVVNSKYLYIRQTPDGIVKAGCENPGDDPGDYPEEMAYDVFSKVQETLVRGKEIEFGCFTVGYKPTPKDGLPIIGPTGLEGVSVAVMHSGVTNAAIVGELLSKQIIRGETDPELEHFRLDRFSD
;
A
#
# COMPACT_ATOMS: atom_id res chain seq x y z
N MET A 1 -9.76 15.91 -38.12
CA MET A 1 -8.31 15.65 -38.33
C MET A 1 -7.89 14.56 -37.35
N PRO A 2 -6.92 13.71 -37.68
CA PRO A 2 -6.40 12.73 -36.73
C PRO A 2 -5.77 13.46 -35.52
N TYR A 3 -5.93 12.90 -34.32
CA TYR A 3 -5.26 13.44 -33.13
C TYR A 3 -3.74 13.34 -33.27
N ILE A 4 -3.03 14.33 -32.74
CA ILE A 4 -1.62 14.20 -32.40
C ILE A 4 -1.56 13.55 -31.03
N LYS A 5 -0.77 12.48 -30.90
CA LYS A 5 -0.62 11.77 -29.64
C LYS A 5 0.82 11.86 -29.15
N GLN A 6 0.99 12.13 -27.85
CA GLN A 6 2.28 11.97 -27.19
C GLN A 6 2.23 10.69 -26.34
N ILE A 7 3.13 9.76 -26.63
CA ILE A 7 3.36 8.56 -25.82
C ILE A 7 4.61 8.80 -24.99
N VAL A 8 4.51 8.65 -23.67
CA VAL A 8 5.61 8.92 -22.75
C VAL A 8 5.80 7.71 -21.85
N ALA A 9 6.90 6.98 -22.04
CA ALA A 9 7.29 5.93 -21.10
C ALA A 9 8.02 6.56 -19.91
N VAL A 10 7.49 6.36 -18.70
CA VAL A 10 7.96 7.04 -17.50
C VAL A 10 8.52 6.03 -16.51
N ARG A 11 9.67 6.39 -15.90
CA ARG A 11 10.28 5.61 -14.84
C ARG A 11 10.04 6.33 -13.52
N ARG A 12 9.67 5.60 -12.47
CA ARG A 12 9.51 6.21 -11.15
C ARG A 12 10.84 6.74 -10.62
N LYS A 13 10.77 7.86 -9.91
CA LYS A 13 11.90 8.43 -9.18
C LYS A 13 12.41 7.45 -8.12
N PRO A 14 13.73 7.41 -7.85
CA PRO A 14 14.27 6.69 -6.71
C PRO A 14 13.60 7.09 -5.39
N GLY A 15 13.33 6.11 -4.53
CA GLY A 15 12.72 6.32 -3.22
C GLY A 15 11.20 6.18 -3.17
N LEU A 16 10.51 6.07 -4.30
CA LEU A 16 9.07 5.76 -4.33
C LEU A 16 8.84 4.26 -4.50
N THR A 17 7.90 3.69 -3.76
CA THR A 17 7.33 2.38 -4.10
C THR A 17 6.52 2.48 -5.40
N ARG A 18 6.28 1.35 -6.09
CA ARG A 18 5.42 1.33 -7.29
C ARG A 18 4.01 1.83 -6.99
N GLN A 19 3.47 1.48 -5.83
CA GLN A 19 2.13 1.90 -5.43
C GLN A 19 2.07 3.41 -5.17
N GLU A 20 3.03 3.98 -4.43
CA GLU A 20 3.11 5.44 -4.22
C GLU A 20 3.28 6.19 -5.55
N PHE A 21 4.10 5.66 -6.46
CA PHE A 21 4.25 6.21 -7.80
C PHE A 21 2.92 6.22 -8.56
N PHE A 22 2.22 5.10 -8.63
CA PHE A 22 0.94 5.00 -9.34
C PHE A 22 -0.15 5.88 -8.70
N ASP A 23 -0.25 5.88 -7.38
CA ASP A 23 -1.23 6.70 -6.67
C ASP A 23 -0.95 8.19 -6.87
N TYR A 24 0.31 8.62 -6.75
CA TYR A 24 0.69 10.01 -6.97
C TYR A 24 0.46 10.43 -8.42
N HIS A 25 0.98 9.64 -9.37
CA HIS A 25 0.91 9.99 -10.79
C HIS A 25 -0.53 9.99 -11.32
N PHE A 26 -1.39 9.08 -10.84
CA PHE A 26 -2.80 9.06 -11.25
C PHE A 26 -3.64 10.09 -10.50
N GLN A 27 -3.57 10.13 -9.15
CA GLN A 27 -4.52 10.89 -8.34
C GLN A 27 -4.11 12.35 -8.13
N VAL A 28 -2.81 12.65 -8.10
CA VAL A 28 -2.29 14.00 -7.90
C VAL A 28 -1.97 14.62 -9.25
N HIS A 29 -0.99 14.06 -9.95
CA HIS A 29 -0.56 14.60 -11.24
C HIS A 29 -1.67 14.51 -12.30
N GLY A 30 -2.39 13.39 -12.36
CA GLY A 30 -3.52 13.22 -13.29
C GLY A 30 -4.64 14.25 -13.09
N LYS A 31 -4.86 14.72 -11.85
CA LYS A 31 -5.80 15.83 -11.57
C LYS A 31 -5.22 17.19 -11.95
N LEU A 32 -3.93 17.43 -11.69
CA LEU A 32 -3.26 18.66 -12.11
C LEU A 32 -3.29 18.82 -13.64
N SER A 33 -3.19 17.72 -14.38
CA SER A 33 -3.30 17.74 -15.84
C SER A 33 -4.69 18.10 -16.37
N GLN A 34 -5.70 18.25 -15.50
CA GLN A 34 -7.01 18.83 -15.81
C GLN A 34 -6.94 20.35 -15.64
N ALA A 35 -6.25 21.01 -16.57
CA ALA A 35 -5.98 22.44 -16.52
C ALA A 35 -7.27 23.29 -16.59
N PRO A 36 -7.20 24.60 -16.28
CA PRO A 36 -8.39 25.43 -16.05
C PRO A 36 -9.33 25.60 -17.25
N SER A 37 -8.85 25.37 -18.49
CA SER A 37 -9.67 25.41 -19.69
C SER A 37 -9.39 24.20 -20.61
N PRO A 38 -10.39 23.79 -21.43
CA PRO A 38 -10.24 22.68 -22.38
C PRO A 38 -9.10 22.87 -23.38
N ASP A 39 -8.83 24.12 -23.76
CA ASP A 39 -7.85 24.58 -24.75
C ASP A 39 -6.39 24.48 -24.26
N VAL A 40 -6.17 24.33 -22.95
CA VAL A 40 -4.85 24.07 -22.36
C VAL A 40 -4.73 22.65 -21.78
N THR A 41 -5.80 21.85 -21.86
CA THR A 41 -5.90 20.50 -21.33
C THR A 41 -5.78 19.49 -22.48
N PRO A 42 -5.04 18.37 -22.33
CA PRO A 42 -5.07 17.30 -23.32
C PRO A 42 -6.52 16.87 -23.62
N SER A 43 -6.84 16.56 -24.87
CA SER A 43 -8.19 16.12 -25.26
C SER A 43 -8.55 14.79 -24.61
N LYS A 44 -7.56 13.90 -24.49
CA LYS A 44 -7.65 12.63 -23.77
C LYS A 44 -6.32 12.35 -23.06
N TYR A 45 -6.40 11.70 -21.91
CA TYR A 45 -5.25 11.28 -21.13
C TYR A 45 -5.49 9.85 -20.60
N PHE A 46 -4.60 8.93 -20.97
CA PHE A 46 -4.55 7.58 -20.43
C PHE A 46 -3.21 7.31 -19.73
N GLN A 47 -3.24 6.47 -18.71
CA GLN A 47 -2.06 5.93 -18.02
C GLN A 47 -2.09 4.41 -18.09
N THR A 48 -0.99 3.79 -18.49
CA THR A 48 -0.83 2.33 -18.54
C THR A 48 0.17 1.89 -17.49
N HIS A 49 -0.31 1.38 -16.35
CA HIS A 49 0.54 0.90 -15.27
C HIS A 49 1.18 -0.43 -15.66
N ILE A 50 2.51 -0.45 -15.83
CA ILE A 50 3.25 -1.64 -16.26
C ILE A 50 3.34 -2.64 -15.11
N GLN A 51 2.91 -3.87 -15.38
CA GLN A 51 2.92 -5.00 -14.45
C GLN A 51 4.08 -5.95 -14.74
N ASP A 52 4.35 -6.18 -16.03
CA ASP A 52 5.43 -7.03 -16.52
C ASP A 52 6.11 -6.36 -17.71
N ALA A 53 7.44 -6.36 -17.73
CA ALA A 53 8.24 -5.99 -18.89
C ALA A 53 9.15 -7.18 -19.19
N ALA A 54 9.12 -7.74 -20.41
CA ALA A 54 10.12 -8.80 -20.66
C ALA A 54 11.42 -8.22 -21.14
N TYR A 55 12.43 -8.83 -20.55
CA TYR A 55 13.84 -8.81 -20.82
C TYR A 55 14.18 -9.40 -22.19
N ASN A 56 15.17 -8.81 -22.85
CA ASN A 56 15.88 -9.47 -23.93
C ASN A 56 16.92 -10.43 -23.31
N HIS A 57 16.96 -11.69 -23.75
CA HIS A 57 18.03 -12.60 -23.37
C HIS A 57 19.26 -12.27 -24.22
N GLN A 58 20.31 -11.74 -23.58
CA GLN A 58 21.64 -11.72 -24.20
C GLN A 58 22.36 -13.04 -23.88
N GLU A 59 22.74 -13.80 -24.91
CA GLU A 59 23.65 -14.94 -24.73
C GLU A 59 25.02 -14.43 -24.26
N GLY A 60 25.53 -14.97 -23.15
CA GLY A 60 26.89 -14.73 -22.67
C GLY A 60 27.09 -13.60 -21.65
N GLN A 61 26.05 -12.87 -21.25
CA GLN A 61 26.15 -11.86 -20.17
C GLN A 61 25.61 -12.44 -18.84
N GLY A 62 26.45 -12.49 -17.81
CA GLY A 62 26.02 -12.82 -16.45
C GLY A 62 25.02 -11.78 -15.93
N ILE A 63 23.87 -12.23 -15.44
CA ILE A 63 22.84 -11.55 -14.63
C ILE A 63 22.86 -10.00 -14.71
N ASN A 64 21.89 -9.42 -15.45
CA ASN A 64 21.54 -7.99 -15.58
C ASN A 64 22.43 -7.08 -16.46
N ALA A 65 22.34 -7.24 -17.78
CA ALA A 65 22.61 -6.15 -18.72
C ALA A 65 21.27 -5.57 -19.24
N ASN A 66 20.64 -4.68 -18.46
CA ASN A 66 19.40 -4.03 -18.88
C ASN A 66 19.65 -2.52 -19.09
N PRO A 67 19.30 -1.96 -20.25
CA PRO A 67 19.45 -0.53 -20.47
C PRO A 67 18.46 0.27 -19.62
N TRP A 68 18.87 1.45 -19.16
CA TRP A 68 18.11 2.30 -18.24
C TRP A 68 16.70 2.68 -18.72
N TRP A 69 16.45 2.58 -20.03
CA TRP A 69 15.21 2.96 -20.70
C TRP A 69 14.16 1.83 -20.78
N ALA A 70 14.50 0.59 -20.45
CA ALA A 70 13.57 -0.55 -20.52
C ALA A 70 12.73 -0.78 -19.23
N PHE A 71 12.94 0.04 -18.19
CA PHE A 71 12.33 -0.09 -16.86
C PHE A 71 11.27 0.99 -16.57
N SER A 72 10.41 1.29 -17.54
CA SER A 72 9.28 2.19 -17.28
C SER A 72 8.28 1.53 -16.34
N ASP A 73 7.85 2.26 -15.32
CA ASP A 73 6.80 1.79 -14.40
C ASP A 73 5.41 2.06 -14.99
N ASP A 74 5.27 3.04 -15.88
CA ASP A 74 4.06 3.27 -16.67
C ASP A 74 4.33 3.89 -18.06
N VAL A 75 3.26 3.93 -18.87
CA VAL A 75 3.23 4.63 -20.17
C VAL A 75 2.01 5.54 -20.21
N VAL A 76 2.25 6.82 -20.48
CA VAL A 76 1.24 7.86 -20.62
C VAL A 76 0.90 8.08 -22.09
N GLU A 77 -0.37 8.27 -22.40
CA GLU A 77 -0.85 8.67 -23.73
C GLU A 77 -1.68 9.96 -23.62
N LEU A 78 -1.16 11.05 -24.20
CA LEU A 78 -1.82 12.36 -24.24
C LEU A 78 -2.27 12.67 -25.66
N TYR A 79 -3.54 13.03 -25.83
CA TYR A 79 -4.13 13.30 -27.14
C TYR A 79 -4.39 14.79 -27.33
N PHE A 80 -4.10 15.32 -28.51
CA PHE A 80 -4.29 16.71 -28.89
C PHE A 80 -5.02 16.80 -30.23
N ARG A 81 -6.02 17.68 -30.31
CA ARG A 81 -6.87 17.90 -31.52
C ARG A 81 -6.10 18.42 -32.74
N SER A 82 -4.99 19.11 -32.52
CA SER A 82 -4.13 19.72 -33.55
C SER A 82 -2.75 20.05 -32.96
N GLU A 83 -1.81 20.44 -33.83
CA GLU A 83 -0.50 20.93 -33.42
C GLU A 83 -0.61 22.23 -32.61
N ASP A 84 -1.51 23.13 -33.02
CA ASP A 84 -1.82 24.36 -32.27
C ASP A 84 -2.37 24.04 -30.87
N HIS A 85 -3.22 23.03 -30.73
CA HIS A 85 -3.72 22.63 -29.41
C HIS A 85 -2.59 22.10 -28.52
N LEU A 86 -1.72 21.25 -29.07
CA LEU A 86 -0.54 20.77 -28.37
C LEU A 86 0.34 21.96 -27.93
N LYS A 87 0.64 22.88 -28.85
CA LYS A 87 1.44 24.07 -28.58
C LYS A 87 0.83 24.94 -27.47
N THR A 88 -0.46 25.26 -27.58
CA THR A 88 -1.18 26.07 -26.58
C THR A 88 -1.16 25.41 -25.20
N SER A 89 -1.30 24.08 -25.11
CA SER A 89 -1.22 23.36 -23.84
C SER A 89 0.16 23.51 -23.18
N TYR A 90 1.24 23.17 -23.89
CA TYR A 90 2.61 23.24 -23.34
C TYR A 90 3.09 24.68 -23.07
N ASP A 91 2.70 25.66 -23.89
CA ASP A 91 3.06 27.07 -23.71
C ASP A 91 2.25 27.75 -22.59
N SER A 92 1.15 27.12 -22.14
CA SER A 92 0.26 27.72 -21.15
C SER A 92 0.99 28.03 -19.84
N LYS A 93 0.60 29.14 -19.21
CA LYS A 93 1.13 29.53 -17.89
C LYS A 93 0.85 28.45 -16.86
N TYR A 94 -0.35 27.86 -16.89
CA TYR A 94 -0.77 26.83 -15.94
C TYR A 94 0.10 25.57 -16.04
N VAL A 95 0.31 25.03 -17.25
CA VAL A 95 1.14 23.83 -17.43
C VAL A 95 2.59 24.11 -17.00
N ARG A 96 3.15 25.27 -17.33
CA ARG A 96 4.52 25.64 -16.94
C ARG A 96 4.70 25.85 -15.43
N GLU A 97 3.69 26.35 -14.74
CA GLU A 97 3.79 26.66 -13.30
C GLU A 97 3.30 25.53 -12.39
N HIS A 98 2.44 24.63 -12.88
CA HIS A 98 1.77 23.63 -12.04
C HIS A 98 2.00 22.19 -12.52
N VAL A 99 1.73 21.90 -13.79
CA VAL A 99 1.78 20.52 -14.31
C VAL A 99 3.23 20.06 -14.51
N GLY A 100 4.06 20.85 -15.19
CA GLY A 100 5.45 20.52 -15.48
C GLY A 100 6.33 20.36 -14.26
N PRO A 101 6.36 21.34 -13.34
CA PRO A 101 7.15 21.25 -12.12
C PRO A 101 6.78 20.04 -11.24
N ASP A 102 5.53 19.58 -11.27
CA ASP A 102 5.10 18.42 -10.49
C ASP A 102 5.72 17.09 -10.97
N GLY A 103 6.16 17.02 -12.23
CA GLY A 103 6.80 15.82 -12.79
C GLY A 103 7.96 15.28 -11.95
N ILE A 104 8.74 16.15 -11.28
CA ILE A 104 9.94 15.77 -10.51
C ILE A 104 9.59 15.04 -9.20
N ASN A 105 8.33 15.05 -8.81
CA ASN A 105 7.86 14.40 -7.60
C ASN A 105 7.69 12.89 -7.80
N PHE A 106 7.39 12.43 -9.01
CA PHE A 106 7.15 11.02 -9.30
C PHE A 106 8.05 10.44 -10.40
N SER A 107 8.54 11.26 -11.34
CA SER A 107 9.27 10.81 -12.52
C SER A 107 10.78 11.01 -12.41
N ASP A 108 11.54 10.04 -12.90
CA ASP A 108 12.94 10.20 -13.28
C ASP A 108 13.04 10.70 -14.73
N PHE A 109 13.03 12.02 -14.90
CA PHE A 109 13.05 12.68 -16.22
C PHE A 109 14.24 12.30 -17.11
N ALA A 110 15.39 11.99 -16.52
CA ALA A 110 16.56 11.56 -17.30
C ALA A 110 16.28 10.25 -18.06
N SER A 111 15.31 9.48 -17.56
CA SER A 111 14.94 8.16 -18.05
C SER A 111 13.64 8.12 -18.85
N THR A 112 12.95 9.25 -18.96
CA THR A 112 11.68 9.38 -19.69
C THR A 112 11.91 9.29 -21.20
N LEU A 113 11.03 8.55 -21.89
CA LEU A 113 11.05 8.39 -23.34
C LEU A 113 9.76 8.96 -23.95
N PRO A 114 9.74 10.26 -24.30
CA PRO A 114 8.64 10.84 -25.05
C PRO A 114 8.78 10.50 -26.54
N VAL A 115 7.66 10.17 -27.18
CA VAL A 115 7.56 10.05 -28.64
C VAL A 115 6.24 10.67 -29.08
N THR A 116 6.33 11.66 -29.96
CA THR A 116 5.14 12.25 -30.59
C THR A 116 4.79 11.47 -31.86
N VAL A 117 3.56 10.96 -31.91
CA VAL A 117 3.11 9.98 -32.89
C VAL A 117 1.75 10.35 -33.47
N GLN A 118 1.46 9.76 -34.62
CA GLN A 118 0.12 9.64 -35.16
C GLN A 118 -0.34 8.19 -35.05
N GLU A 119 -1.56 7.98 -34.56
CA GLU A 119 -2.11 6.65 -34.40
C GLU A 119 -2.90 6.20 -35.64
N ARG A 120 -2.79 4.90 -35.95
CA ARG A 120 -3.59 4.22 -36.96
C ARG A 120 -4.09 2.90 -36.38
N VAL A 121 -5.40 2.74 -36.34
CA VAL A 121 -6.01 1.46 -35.96
C VAL A 121 -5.78 0.45 -37.08
N ILE A 122 -5.24 -0.71 -36.75
CA ILE A 122 -4.89 -1.77 -37.70
C ILE A 122 -5.91 -2.90 -37.57
N PRO A 123 -6.66 -3.23 -38.63
CA PRO A 123 -7.58 -4.37 -38.58
C PRO A 123 -6.78 -5.67 -38.49
N LEU A 124 -7.18 -6.54 -37.55
CA LEU A 124 -6.59 -7.87 -37.43
C LEU A 124 -7.29 -8.92 -38.31
N ASN A 125 -8.50 -8.66 -38.80
CA ASN A 125 -9.21 -9.53 -39.73
C ASN A 125 -9.83 -8.68 -40.85
N GLU A 126 -9.84 -9.17 -42.09
CA GLU A 126 -10.40 -8.44 -43.25
C GLU A 126 -11.92 -8.21 -43.13
N SER A 127 -12.63 -8.97 -42.29
CA SER A 127 -14.07 -8.89 -42.07
C SER A 127 -14.50 -7.89 -40.97
N GLU A 128 -13.57 -7.33 -40.19
CA GLU A 128 -13.86 -6.40 -39.10
C GLU A 128 -13.60 -4.95 -39.53
N LYS A 129 -14.64 -4.10 -39.55
CA LYS A 129 -14.46 -2.65 -39.71
C LYS A 129 -13.93 -2.07 -38.40
N ALA A 130 -12.68 -1.62 -38.41
CA ALA A 130 -12.08 -0.92 -37.28
C ALA A 130 -12.86 0.36 -36.95
N SER A 131 -13.31 0.51 -35.70
CA SER A 131 -14.03 1.70 -35.21
C SER A 131 -13.18 2.47 -34.18
N PRO A 132 -12.88 3.75 -34.40
CA PRO A 132 -12.22 4.61 -33.41
C PRO A 132 -12.98 4.73 -32.08
N GLU A 133 -14.31 4.54 -32.09
CA GLU A 133 -15.14 4.62 -30.87
C GLU A 133 -14.88 3.47 -29.89
N GLU A 134 -14.43 2.30 -30.39
CA GLU A 134 -14.09 1.16 -29.54
C GLU A 134 -12.84 1.43 -28.69
N VAL A 135 -11.84 2.14 -29.23
CA VAL A 135 -10.59 2.51 -28.53
C VAL A 135 -10.87 3.42 -27.33
N ASP A 136 -11.82 4.34 -27.47
CA ASP A 136 -12.22 5.27 -26.41
C ASP A 136 -13.17 4.66 -25.37
N SER A 137 -13.72 3.47 -25.63
CA SER A 137 -14.62 2.76 -24.70
C SER A 137 -13.87 1.87 -23.70
N LEU A 138 -12.57 1.65 -23.94
CA LEU A 138 -11.69 0.81 -23.14
C LEU A 138 -11.08 1.65 -22.01
N SER A 139 -11.91 2.05 -21.05
CA SER A 139 -11.42 2.69 -19.83
C SER A 139 -10.49 1.77 -19.07
N VAL A 140 -10.56 0.45 -19.31
CA VAL A 140 -9.77 -0.56 -18.61
C VAL A 140 -9.54 -1.80 -19.46
N SER A 141 -8.31 -1.98 -19.93
CA SER A 141 -7.91 -3.20 -20.64
C SER A 141 -6.47 -3.57 -20.32
N PRO A 142 -6.12 -4.87 -20.23
CA PRO A 142 -4.73 -5.28 -20.33
C PRO A 142 -4.22 -4.84 -21.71
N VAL A 143 -3.07 -4.17 -21.73
CA VAL A 143 -2.45 -3.66 -22.96
C VAL A 143 -1.00 -4.11 -22.99
N ALA A 144 -0.53 -4.50 -24.16
CA ALA A 144 0.90 -4.62 -24.42
C ALA A 144 1.38 -3.45 -25.29
N MET A 145 2.42 -2.76 -24.84
CA MET A 145 3.07 -1.65 -25.53
C MET A 145 4.39 -2.16 -26.12
N TYR A 146 4.47 -2.30 -27.43
CA TYR A 146 5.66 -2.82 -28.12
C TYR A 146 6.39 -1.72 -28.89
N TYR A 147 7.55 -1.31 -28.38
CA TYR A 147 8.41 -0.28 -28.94
C TYR A 147 9.45 -0.92 -29.85
N ILE A 148 9.48 -0.48 -31.11
CA ILE A 148 10.34 -1.06 -32.15
C ILE A 148 11.24 0.02 -32.75
N SER A 149 12.54 -0.27 -32.74
CA SER A 149 13.54 0.43 -33.53
C SER A 149 13.82 -0.36 -34.81
N VAL A 150 13.72 0.29 -35.96
CA VAL A 150 13.92 -0.34 -37.28
C VAL A 150 15.35 -0.04 -37.75
N THR A 151 16.09 -1.08 -38.15
CA THR A 151 17.44 -0.94 -38.73
C THR A 151 17.39 -0.65 -40.23
N SER A 152 16.42 -1.25 -40.93
CA SER A 152 16.21 -1.09 -42.37
C SER A 152 14.81 -1.56 -42.78
N GLY A 153 14.24 -0.96 -43.83
CA GLY A 153 12.94 -1.34 -44.40
C GLY A 153 11.80 -0.38 -44.05
N ASP A 154 10.70 -0.50 -44.80
CA ASP A 154 9.49 0.29 -44.60
C ASP A 154 8.69 -0.21 -43.38
N THR A 155 8.26 0.74 -42.54
CA THR A 155 7.36 0.51 -41.41
C THR A 155 6.09 -0.25 -41.79
N GLU A 156 5.55 -0.09 -43.01
CA GLU A 156 4.37 -0.85 -43.45
C GLU A 156 4.63 -2.35 -43.54
N HIS A 157 5.83 -2.73 -43.99
CA HIS A 157 6.21 -4.14 -44.08
C HIS A 157 6.44 -4.75 -42.68
N ILE A 158 6.95 -3.95 -41.73
CA ILE A 158 7.07 -4.33 -40.32
C ILE A 158 5.69 -4.52 -39.68
N ILE A 159 4.75 -3.59 -39.94
CA ILE A 159 3.36 -3.69 -39.48
C ILE A 159 2.71 -4.95 -40.00
N THR A 160 2.80 -5.21 -41.30
CA THR A 160 2.23 -6.41 -41.93
C THR A 160 2.80 -7.69 -41.31
N GLY A 161 4.12 -7.74 -41.09
CA GLY A 161 4.77 -8.89 -40.46
C GLY A 161 4.29 -9.18 -39.04
N PHE A 162 4.17 -8.13 -38.23
CA PHE A 162 3.70 -8.28 -36.85
C PHE A 162 2.21 -8.63 -36.80
N VAL A 163 1.38 -8.07 -37.68
CA VAL A 163 -0.05 -8.43 -37.82
C VAL A 163 -0.20 -9.92 -38.12
N ASN A 164 0.56 -10.46 -39.07
CA ASN A 164 0.50 -11.89 -39.40
C ASN A 164 0.86 -12.77 -38.20
N SER A 165 1.87 -12.37 -37.43
CA SER A 165 2.30 -13.08 -36.22
C SER A 165 1.24 -12.99 -35.11
N LEU A 166 0.63 -11.82 -34.93
CA LEU A 166 -0.47 -11.63 -33.98
C LEU A 166 -1.71 -12.42 -34.37
N GLN A 167 -2.11 -12.42 -35.64
CA GLN A 167 -3.23 -13.24 -36.12
C GLN A 167 -3.00 -14.73 -35.83
N LYS A 168 -1.80 -15.23 -36.15
CA LYS A 168 -1.41 -16.63 -35.97
C LYS A 168 -1.47 -17.11 -34.52
N PHE A 169 -1.05 -16.28 -33.56
CA PHE A 169 -0.91 -16.71 -32.16
C PHE A 169 -1.86 -16.07 -31.17
N ALA A 170 -2.37 -14.88 -31.45
CA ALA A 170 -3.11 -14.04 -30.51
C ALA A 170 -4.39 -13.42 -31.11
N GLY A 171 -4.78 -13.78 -32.34
CA GLY A 171 -5.85 -13.11 -33.08
C GLY A 171 -7.20 -13.08 -32.34
N SER A 172 -7.54 -14.17 -31.63
CA SER A 172 -8.77 -14.22 -30.83
C SER A 172 -8.65 -13.54 -29.46
N GLN A 173 -7.44 -13.20 -29.01
CA GLN A 173 -7.17 -12.56 -27.72
C GLN A 173 -6.96 -11.05 -27.84
N VAL A 174 -6.57 -10.56 -29.00
CA VAL A 174 -6.44 -9.12 -29.26
C VAL A 174 -7.80 -8.55 -29.64
N ARG A 175 -8.19 -7.48 -28.96
CA ARG A 175 -9.41 -6.72 -29.25
C ARG A 175 -9.13 -5.63 -30.27
N THR A 176 -8.02 -4.91 -30.10
CA THR A 176 -7.65 -3.81 -30.99
C THR A 176 -6.13 -3.71 -31.08
N LEU A 177 -5.63 -3.51 -32.29
CA LEU A 177 -4.23 -3.21 -32.55
C LEU A 177 -4.12 -1.78 -33.06
N ILE A 178 -3.23 -1.00 -32.45
CA ILE A 178 -2.93 0.37 -32.87
C ILE A 178 -1.46 0.44 -33.22
N ALA A 179 -1.16 0.94 -34.42
CA ALA A 179 0.19 1.30 -34.84
C ALA A 179 0.39 2.81 -34.62
N ASN A 180 1.43 3.17 -33.89
CA ASN A 180 1.79 4.55 -33.63
C ASN A 180 3.11 4.87 -34.34
N THR A 181 3.06 5.76 -35.32
CA THR A 181 4.23 6.16 -36.11
C THR A 181 4.66 7.57 -35.72
N PRO A 182 5.95 7.81 -35.44
CA PRO A 182 6.45 9.15 -35.13
C PRO A 182 6.10 10.16 -36.21
N VAL A 183 5.78 11.38 -35.78
CA VAL A 183 5.52 12.51 -36.69
C VAL A 183 6.48 13.66 -36.39
N GLN A 184 6.82 14.40 -37.44
CA GLN A 184 7.62 15.62 -37.29
C GLN A 184 6.68 16.82 -37.17
N LEU A 185 6.84 17.58 -36.09
CA LEU A 185 6.11 18.82 -35.82
C LEU A 185 7.03 20.03 -36.04
N SER A 186 6.43 21.21 -36.16
CA SER A 186 7.15 22.49 -36.21
C SER A 186 7.82 22.85 -34.87
N LEU A 187 7.31 22.30 -33.77
CA LEU A 187 7.86 22.44 -32.42
C LEU A 187 8.44 21.10 -31.90
N ASN A 188 9.33 21.17 -30.91
CA ASN A 188 9.89 19.98 -30.26
C ASN A 188 9.28 19.79 -28.86
N PRO A 189 8.14 19.06 -28.74
CA PRO A 189 7.50 18.85 -27.44
C PRO A 189 8.32 17.92 -26.53
N ASP A 190 9.22 17.11 -27.08
CA ASP A 190 10.05 16.20 -26.32
C ASP A 190 11.05 16.95 -25.42
N ALA A 191 11.36 18.21 -25.77
CA ALA A 191 12.19 19.10 -24.95
C ALA A 191 11.61 19.35 -23.56
N TYR A 192 10.28 19.24 -23.41
CA TYR A 192 9.60 19.35 -22.11
C TYR A 192 10.07 18.29 -21.11
N PHE A 193 10.44 17.10 -21.59
CA PHE A 193 10.92 15.99 -20.76
C PHE A 193 12.45 15.97 -20.62
N GLY A 194 13.09 17.11 -20.90
CA GLY A 194 14.54 17.22 -20.95
C GLY A 194 15.15 16.68 -22.25
N SER A 195 16.25 17.28 -22.67
CA SER A 195 17.01 16.85 -23.86
C SER A 195 18.01 15.77 -23.47
N ASN A 196 17.85 14.55 -24.00
CA ASN A 196 18.86 13.49 -23.89
C ASN A 196 19.17 12.94 -25.29
N PRO A 197 20.34 13.26 -25.88
CA PRO A 197 20.69 12.84 -27.24
C PRO A 197 20.92 11.33 -27.37
N ASN A 198 21.08 10.62 -26.25
CA ASN A 198 21.35 9.18 -26.22
C ASN A 198 20.07 8.33 -26.12
N ARG A 199 18.87 8.93 -26.21
CA ARG A 199 17.61 8.18 -26.20
C ARG A 199 17.51 7.27 -27.43
N PRO A 200 17.05 6.00 -27.27
CA PRO A 200 16.74 5.17 -28.42
C PRO A 200 15.62 5.83 -29.25
N LYS A 201 15.77 5.74 -30.58
CA LYS A 201 14.74 6.21 -31.51
C LYS A 201 13.83 5.04 -31.87
N PHE A 202 12.55 5.19 -31.60
CA PHE A 202 11.53 4.22 -31.97
C PHE A 202 10.87 4.67 -33.27
N ASN A 203 10.75 3.75 -34.22
CA ASN A 203 10.10 4.01 -35.51
C ASN A 203 8.62 3.60 -35.46
N LEU A 204 8.26 2.74 -34.52
CA LEU A 204 6.92 2.19 -34.41
C LEU A 204 6.64 1.79 -32.95
N ILE A 205 5.47 2.15 -32.44
CA ILE A 205 4.98 1.69 -31.14
C ILE A 205 3.63 1.03 -31.36
N PHE A 206 3.49 -0.26 -31.03
CA PHE A 206 2.19 -0.91 -31.04
C PHE A 206 1.51 -0.80 -29.68
N SER A 207 0.24 -0.38 -29.67
CA SER A 207 -0.65 -0.56 -28.52
C SER A 207 -1.57 -1.75 -28.82
N ILE A 208 -1.39 -2.86 -28.10
CA ILE A 208 -2.08 -4.13 -28.32
C ILE A 208 -3.09 -4.31 -27.19
N HIS A 209 -4.36 -3.98 -27.43
CA HIS A 209 -5.42 -4.09 -26.43
C HIS A 209 -5.94 -5.52 -26.37
N LEU A 210 -5.84 -6.14 -25.20
CA LEU A 210 -6.21 -7.54 -25.00
C LEU A 210 -7.64 -7.65 -24.45
N ARG A 211 -8.30 -8.75 -24.80
CA ARG A 211 -9.60 -9.15 -24.23
C ARG A 211 -9.47 -9.59 -22.77
N GLY A 212 -8.30 -10.07 -22.35
CA GLY A 212 -8.02 -10.53 -20.99
C GLY A 212 -6.54 -10.86 -20.77
N LYS A 213 -6.16 -11.11 -19.51
CA LYS A 213 -4.76 -11.38 -19.12
C LYS A 213 -4.19 -12.67 -19.73
N GLU A 214 -5.05 -13.63 -20.08
CA GLU A 214 -4.69 -14.85 -20.84
C GLU A 214 -3.97 -14.53 -22.16
N GLY A 215 -4.25 -13.35 -22.75
CA GLY A 215 -3.65 -12.89 -24.00
C GLY A 215 -2.14 -12.61 -23.91
N VAL A 216 -1.60 -12.38 -22.71
CA VAL A 216 -0.18 -12.05 -22.52
C VAL A 216 0.73 -13.13 -23.11
N ALA A 217 0.50 -14.40 -22.75
CA ALA A 217 1.31 -15.51 -23.24
C ALA A 217 1.23 -15.68 -24.77
N ASN A 218 0.09 -15.33 -25.37
CA ASN A 218 -0.12 -15.43 -26.81
C ASN A 218 0.57 -14.29 -27.56
N VAL A 219 0.53 -13.07 -27.04
CA VAL A 219 1.33 -11.95 -27.57
C VAL A 219 2.81 -12.23 -27.47
N ARG A 220 3.29 -12.87 -26.39
CA ARG A 220 4.70 -13.31 -26.28
C ARG A 220 5.09 -14.30 -27.39
N LYS A 221 4.21 -15.24 -27.73
CA LYS A 221 4.43 -16.17 -28.85
C LYS A 221 4.49 -15.42 -30.19
N ALA A 222 3.56 -14.50 -30.42
CA ALA A 222 3.55 -13.65 -31.61
C ALA A 222 4.82 -12.79 -31.72
N GLN A 223 5.25 -12.17 -30.62
CA GLN A 223 6.50 -11.41 -30.52
C GLN A 223 7.69 -12.28 -30.93
N LYS A 224 7.82 -13.48 -30.35
CA LYS A 224 8.94 -14.39 -30.64
C LYS A 224 8.97 -14.83 -32.11
N ASP A 225 7.82 -15.15 -32.70
CA ASP A 225 7.71 -15.53 -34.12
C ASP A 225 8.08 -14.36 -35.04
N PHE A 226 7.56 -13.17 -34.74
CA PHE A 226 7.88 -11.94 -35.46
C PHE A 226 9.38 -11.61 -35.38
N GLU A 227 9.97 -11.59 -34.19
CA GLU A 227 11.38 -11.25 -33.99
C GLU A 227 12.31 -12.26 -34.68
N ALA A 228 11.93 -13.53 -34.75
CA ALA A 228 12.68 -14.54 -35.50
C ALA A 228 12.69 -14.26 -37.01
N GLY A 229 11.56 -13.83 -37.59
CA GLY A 229 11.45 -13.49 -39.02
C GLY A 229 12.01 -12.12 -39.42
N TYR A 230 12.09 -11.19 -38.46
CA TYR A 230 12.41 -9.78 -38.72
C TYR A 230 13.69 -9.28 -38.05
N ARG A 231 14.50 -10.16 -37.44
CA ARG A 231 15.76 -9.82 -36.72
C ARG A 231 16.73 -8.95 -37.51
N ALA A 232 16.79 -9.08 -38.83
CA ALA A 232 17.67 -8.27 -39.68
C ALA A 232 17.14 -6.83 -39.92
N LYS A 233 15.83 -6.61 -39.70
CA LYS A 233 15.12 -5.35 -39.99
C LYS A 233 14.78 -4.56 -38.73
N ILE A 234 14.87 -5.17 -37.55
CA ILE A 234 14.63 -4.51 -36.25
C ILE A 234 15.88 -4.56 -35.38
N ASN A 235 16.12 -3.48 -34.63
CA ASN A 235 17.17 -3.44 -33.64
C ASN A 235 16.61 -4.01 -32.33
N LEU A 236 16.82 -5.30 -32.09
CA LEU A 236 16.36 -5.99 -30.88
C LEU A 236 17.02 -5.46 -29.60
N GLU A 237 18.21 -4.88 -29.68
CA GLU A 237 18.87 -4.30 -28.50
C GLU A 237 18.18 -3.02 -28.04
N ASN A 238 17.53 -2.30 -28.97
CA ASN A 238 16.80 -1.07 -28.71
C ASN A 238 15.27 -1.24 -28.71
N SER A 239 14.75 -2.44 -28.98
CA SER A 239 13.31 -2.72 -29.01
C SER A 239 12.87 -3.44 -27.73
N TRP A 240 11.67 -3.16 -27.23
CA TRP A 240 11.16 -3.74 -25.99
C TRP A 240 9.64 -3.74 -25.95
N ILE A 241 9.07 -4.67 -25.18
CA ILE A 241 7.64 -4.77 -24.95
C ILE A 241 7.33 -4.81 -23.45
N ALA A 242 6.29 -4.09 -23.06
CA ALA A 242 5.76 -4.12 -21.71
C ALA A 242 4.26 -4.37 -21.69
N PHE A 243 3.80 -4.98 -20.61
CA PHE A 243 2.43 -5.39 -20.37
C PHE A 243 1.93 -4.64 -19.14
N GLY A 244 0.79 -4.00 -19.28
CA GLY A 244 0.21 -3.21 -18.22
C GLY A 244 -1.30 -3.16 -18.28
N GLN A 245 -1.85 -2.44 -17.31
CA GLN A 245 -3.27 -2.13 -17.26
C GLN A 245 -3.46 -0.67 -17.67
N ARG A 246 -4.17 -0.44 -18.76
CA ARG A 246 -4.48 0.92 -19.22
C ARG A 246 -5.71 1.45 -18.50
N GLY A 247 -5.63 2.67 -17.98
CA GLY A 247 -6.70 3.40 -17.31
C GLY A 247 -6.94 4.76 -17.95
N LEU A 248 -8.19 5.23 -17.87
CA LEU A 248 -8.59 6.56 -18.35
C LEU A 248 -8.44 7.60 -17.22
N VAL A 249 -7.66 8.65 -17.48
CA VAL A 249 -7.53 9.81 -16.57
C VAL A 249 -8.58 10.87 -16.92
N LEU A 250 -8.69 11.26 -18.20
CA LEU A 250 -9.72 12.18 -18.68
C LEU A 250 -10.03 11.97 -20.16
N ASN A 251 -11.27 12.24 -20.57
CA ASN A 251 -11.67 12.35 -21.96
C ASN A 251 -12.65 13.52 -22.12
N GLN A 252 -12.19 14.62 -22.73
CA GLN A 252 -12.99 15.83 -22.94
C GLN A 252 -14.19 15.57 -23.84
N ASP A 253 -14.03 14.74 -24.88
CA ASP A 253 -15.05 14.53 -25.90
C ASP A 253 -16.25 13.73 -25.36
N LYS A 254 -16.05 12.98 -24.28
CA LYS A 254 -17.10 12.22 -23.57
C LYS A 254 -17.54 12.87 -22.26
N ASN A 255 -16.96 14.01 -21.88
CA ASN A 255 -17.12 14.65 -20.56
C ASN A 255 -16.89 13.66 -19.38
N ILE A 256 -15.92 12.75 -19.53
CA ILE A 256 -15.57 11.74 -18.52
C ILE A 256 -14.34 12.20 -17.75
N GLN A 257 -14.45 12.23 -16.43
CA GLN A 257 -13.35 12.50 -15.49
C GLN A 257 -13.08 11.24 -14.65
N ALA A 258 -11.82 10.78 -14.66
CA ALA A 258 -11.16 9.72 -13.89
C ALA A 258 -11.93 8.40 -13.61
N GLY A 259 -11.35 7.29 -14.09
CA GLY A 259 -11.67 5.94 -13.59
C GLY A 259 -10.68 4.87 -14.07
N PHE A 260 -9.98 4.22 -13.15
CA PHE A 260 -9.61 2.80 -13.25
C PHE A 260 -10.81 1.98 -12.74
N PRO A 261 -11.05 0.73 -13.16
CA PRO A 261 -12.00 -0.08 -12.43
C PRO A 261 -11.29 -0.59 -11.18
N SER A 262 -12.05 -0.68 -10.11
CA SER A 262 -11.84 -1.72 -9.14
C SER A 262 -11.58 -3.06 -9.86
N PHE A 263 -10.47 -3.73 -9.53
CA PHE A 263 -10.51 -5.19 -9.61
C PHE A 263 -11.73 -5.59 -8.77
N HIS A 264 -12.70 -6.28 -9.39
CA HIS A 264 -14.04 -6.62 -8.90
C HIS A 264 -15.18 -5.70 -9.38
N LYS A 265 -15.91 -6.21 -10.37
CA LYS A 265 -17.34 -6.00 -10.57
C LYS A 265 -17.99 -7.36 -10.85
N THR A 266 -18.69 -7.89 -9.86
CA THR A 266 -19.98 -8.55 -10.10
C THR A 266 -21.03 -7.53 -9.67
N PRO A 267 -22.02 -7.18 -10.50
CA PRO A 267 -22.89 -6.05 -10.23
C PRO A 267 -23.96 -6.43 -9.18
N LEU A 268 -23.89 -5.81 -8.01
CA LEU A 268 -25.08 -5.64 -7.18
C LEU A 268 -25.87 -4.44 -7.73
N GLN A 269 -27.16 -4.68 -7.97
CA GLN A 269 -28.09 -3.75 -8.56
C GLN A 269 -28.08 -2.41 -7.81
N ALA A 270 -28.00 -1.33 -8.58
CA ALA A 270 -28.10 0.02 -8.06
C ALA A 270 -29.47 0.22 -7.40
N MET A 271 -29.49 0.30 -6.07
CA MET A 271 -30.49 1.11 -5.38
C MET A 271 -30.01 2.56 -5.41
N THR A 272 -30.78 3.35 -6.14
CA THR A 272 -31.01 4.80 -6.05
C THR A 272 -30.30 5.56 -4.92
N THR A 273 -29.49 6.55 -5.32
CA THR A 273 -29.21 7.85 -4.65
C THR A 273 -29.35 7.91 -3.12
N SER A 274 -28.25 8.00 -2.36
CA SER A 274 -28.26 8.69 -1.07
C SER A 274 -26.86 9.12 -0.63
N ALA A 275 -26.79 9.92 0.43
CA ALA A 275 -25.60 10.53 1.01
C ALA A 275 -24.46 9.53 1.31
N GLN A 276 -23.24 10.03 1.55
CA GLN A 276 -22.14 9.22 2.06
C GLN A 276 -22.61 8.42 3.31
N PRO A 277 -22.31 7.11 3.40
CA PRO A 277 -22.87 6.25 4.44
C PRO A 277 -22.38 6.66 5.83
N HIS A 278 -23.28 6.73 6.82
CA HIS A 278 -22.89 6.92 8.21
C HIS A 278 -22.31 5.63 8.78
N VAL A 279 -21.05 5.68 9.25
CA VAL A 279 -20.36 4.49 9.76
C VAL A 279 -20.28 4.51 11.27
N ILE A 280 -20.67 3.41 11.91
CA ILE A 280 -20.47 3.18 13.34
C ILE A 280 -19.22 2.33 13.53
N VAL A 281 -18.27 2.79 14.34
CA VAL A 281 -17.11 2.00 14.78
C VAL A 281 -17.32 1.59 16.23
N VAL A 282 -17.46 0.30 16.49
CA VAL A 282 -17.58 -0.25 17.84
C VAL A 282 -16.19 -0.60 18.36
N GLY A 283 -15.72 0.15 19.37
CA GLY A 283 -14.40 0.00 19.98
C GLY A 283 -13.49 1.21 19.78
N GLY A 284 -12.99 1.77 20.89
CA GLY A 284 -12.15 2.97 20.92
C GLY A 284 -10.65 2.71 21.07
N GLY A 285 -10.21 1.45 20.95
CA GLY A 285 -8.78 1.10 20.98
C GLY A 285 -8.04 1.57 19.72
N ILE A 286 -6.72 1.34 19.65
CA ILE A 286 -5.88 1.83 18.55
C ILE A 286 -6.38 1.43 17.14
N ILE A 287 -6.94 0.23 16.98
CA ILE A 287 -7.51 -0.25 15.72
C ILE A 287 -8.75 0.58 15.35
N GLY A 288 -9.72 0.68 16.27
CA GLY A 288 -10.96 1.43 16.02
C GLY A 288 -10.70 2.92 15.82
N ALA A 289 -9.79 3.52 16.59
CA ALA A 289 -9.37 4.91 16.43
C ALA A 289 -8.72 5.16 15.06
N ALA A 290 -7.83 4.28 14.59
CA ALA A 290 -7.22 4.41 13.27
C ALA A 290 -8.26 4.26 12.14
N ILE A 291 -9.17 3.29 12.25
CA ILE A 291 -10.28 3.10 11.30
C ILE A 291 -11.16 4.36 11.24
N ALA A 292 -11.59 4.87 12.41
CA ALA A 292 -12.42 6.06 12.48
C ALA A 292 -11.71 7.30 11.91
N TRP A 293 -10.43 7.49 12.22
CA TRP A 293 -9.64 8.60 11.69
C TRP A 293 -9.50 8.53 10.17
N HIS A 294 -9.31 7.35 9.59
CA HIS A 294 -9.29 7.18 8.14
C HIS A 294 -10.66 7.45 7.51
N LEU A 295 -11.73 6.86 8.04
CA LEU A 295 -13.11 7.07 7.56
C LEU A 295 -13.56 8.53 7.64
N ALA A 296 -13.13 9.26 8.67
CA ALA A 296 -13.46 10.66 8.90
C ALA A 296 -12.96 11.61 7.79
N HIS A 297 -12.08 11.16 6.90
CA HIS A 297 -11.71 11.93 5.70
C HIS A 297 -12.79 11.88 4.59
N HIS A 298 -13.79 11.01 4.73
CA HIS A 298 -14.73 10.70 3.66
C HIS A 298 -16.20 10.72 4.11
N THR A 299 -16.48 10.39 5.37
CA THR A 299 -17.86 10.33 5.88
C THR A 299 -17.95 10.67 7.36
N SER A 300 -19.18 10.82 7.86
CA SER A 300 -19.49 10.97 9.28
C SER A 300 -19.39 9.62 9.99
N VAL A 301 -18.68 9.61 11.13
CA VAL A 301 -18.40 8.40 11.92
C VAL A 301 -18.90 8.58 13.34
N THR A 302 -19.57 7.56 13.87
CA THR A 302 -19.87 7.45 15.31
C THR A 302 -19.00 6.36 15.93
N ILE A 303 -18.19 6.70 16.92
CA ILE A 303 -17.46 5.70 17.72
C ILE A 303 -18.32 5.36 18.94
N VAL A 304 -18.62 4.07 19.15
CA VAL A 304 -19.27 3.56 20.36
C VAL A 304 -18.23 2.79 21.17
N ALA A 305 -17.84 3.33 22.31
CA ALA A 305 -16.86 2.72 23.21
C ALA A 305 -17.00 3.28 24.62
N GLU A 306 -16.67 2.49 25.65
CA GLU A 306 -16.65 2.99 27.04
C GLU A 306 -15.57 4.06 27.25
N ASP A 307 -14.42 3.89 26.59
CA ASP A 307 -13.30 4.84 26.59
C ASP A 307 -12.49 4.79 25.29
N ILE A 308 -11.77 5.87 25.00
CA ILE A 308 -10.82 5.97 23.88
C ILE A 308 -9.41 5.64 24.37
N GLY A 309 -8.74 4.74 23.65
CA GLY A 309 -7.49 4.10 24.06
C GLY A 309 -7.70 2.64 24.41
N GLY A 310 -8.81 2.29 25.07
CA GLY A 310 -9.20 0.90 25.36
C GLY A 310 -8.22 0.09 26.22
N PRO A 311 -8.67 -1.03 26.82
CA PRO A 311 -7.86 -1.78 27.78
C PRO A 311 -6.61 -2.41 27.16
N ALA A 312 -6.75 -3.05 25.99
CA ALA A 312 -5.64 -3.73 25.34
C ALA A 312 -4.57 -2.77 24.80
N SER A 313 -4.94 -1.57 24.30
CA SER A 313 -3.93 -0.62 23.82
C SER A 313 -3.25 0.10 24.98
N LYS A 314 -3.92 0.29 26.12
CA LYS A 314 -3.32 0.84 27.35
C LYS A 314 -2.29 -0.10 27.97
N ALA A 315 -2.57 -1.40 27.99
CA ALA A 315 -1.68 -2.43 28.53
C ALA A 315 -0.60 -2.93 27.55
N SER A 316 -0.50 -2.33 26.35
CA SER A 316 0.41 -2.82 25.31
C SER A 316 1.86 -2.37 25.52
N PHE A 317 2.82 -3.27 25.25
CA PHE A 317 4.21 -2.88 25.04
C PHE A 317 4.39 -1.98 23.79
N ALA A 318 3.46 -2.07 22.83
CA ALA A 318 3.32 -1.16 21.69
C ALA A 318 4.57 -1.04 20.78
N TRP A 319 5.22 -2.17 20.52
CA TRP A 319 6.33 -2.28 19.56
C TRP A 319 5.81 -2.20 18.11
N LEU A 320 6.42 -1.32 17.33
CA LEU A 320 6.27 -1.20 15.89
C LEU A 320 7.38 -1.99 15.19
N ASN A 321 7.02 -3.12 14.60
CA ASN A 321 8.00 -3.98 13.92
C ASN A 321 7.41 -4.73 12.74
N ALA A 322 8.26 -5.11 11.79
CA ALA A 322 7.92 -6.06 10.73
C ALA A 322 8.76 -7.35 10.83
N SER A 323 9.81 -7.36 11.66
CA SER A 323 10.75 -8.48 11.80
C SER A 323 10.20 -9.72 12.50
N SER A 324 9.17 -9.60 13.35
CA SER A 324 8.71 -10.71 14.22
C SER A 324 7.71 -11.69 13.57
N VAL A 325 7.77 -11.87 12.25
CA VAL A 325 6.88 -12.80 11.52
C VAL A 325 7.63 -13.67 10.53
N SER A 326 7.14 -14.89 10.31
CA SER A 326 7.77 -15.88 9.43
C SER A 326 7.16 -15.94 8.03
N GLN A 327 5.92 -15.46 7.85
CA GLN A 327 5.24 -15.48 6.55
C GLN A 327 5.53 -14.17 5.79
N LYS A 328 6.03 -14.28 4.55
CA LYS A 328 6.37 -13.12 3.71
C LYS A 328 5.18 -12.18 3.48
N PHE A 329 3.97 -12.71 3.25
CA PHE A 329 2.78 -11.88 3.03
C PHE A 329 2.45 -11.05 4.28
N TYR A 330 2.59 -11.63 5.48
CA TYR A 330 2.33 -10.90 6.71
C TYR A 330 3.45 -9.90 7.01
N TYR A 331 4.71 -10.24 6.71
CA TYR A 331 5.81 -9.27 6.73
C TYR A 331 5.53 -8.05 5.83
N ASN A 332 5.10 -8.28 4.59
CA ASN A 332 4.77 -7.20 3.66
C ASN A 332 3.66 -6.30 4.23
N PHE A 333 2.59 -6.90 4.76
CA PHE A 333 1.49 -6.19 5.40
C PHE A 333 1.96 -5.32 6.57
N ARG A 334 2.82 -5.87 7.45
CA ARG A 334 3.38 -5.12 8.59
C ARG A 334 4.30 -4.00 8.14
N ARG A 335 5.15 -4.24 7.14
CA ARG A 335 6.04 -3.22 6.56
C ARG A 335 5.25 -2.07 5.93
N ARG A 336 4.18 -2.38 5.18
CA ARG A 336 3.24 -1.36 4.66
C ARG A 336 2.66 -0.54 5.80
N SER A 337 2.27 -1.18 6.90
CA SER A 337 1.77 -0.48 8.09
C SER A 337 2.81 0.40 8.78
N LEU A 338 4.08 -0.04 8.88
CA LEU A 338 5.16 0.82 9.40
C LEU A 338 5.32 2.07 8.56
N ASN A 339 5.31 1.95 7.23
CA ASN A 339 5.38 3.09 6.32
C ASN A 339 4.17 4.00 6.49
N ARG A 340 2.96 3.43 6.63
CA ARG A 340 1.77 4.24 6.88
C ARG A 340 1.83 4.97 8.22
N TRP A 341 2.35 4.34 9.27
CA TRP A 341 2.63 5.02 10.54
C TRP A 341 3.63 6.17 10.39
N LYS A 342 4.69 6.01 9.60
CA LYS A 342 5.65 7.10 9.31
C LYS A 342 4.98 8.29 8.60
N GLN A 343 4.08 8.00 7.64
CA GLN A 343 3.29 9.03 6.98
C GLN A 343 2.33 9.74 7.95
N ILE A 344 1.57 8.99 8.75
CA ILE A 344 0.69 9.55 9.80
C ILE A 344 1.50 10.38 10.79
N HIS A 345 2.70 9.96 11.17
CA HIS A 345 3.57 10.71 12.07
C HIS A 345 4.08 12.02 11.43
N THR A 346 4.21 12.07 10.10
CA THR A 346 4.52 13.30 9.38
C THR A 346 3.29 14.24 9.35
N GLU A 347 2.09 13.69 9.17
CA GLU A 347 0.83 14.44 9.22
C GLU A 347 0.52 14.96 10.64
N LEU A 348 0.87 14.18 11.67
CA LEU A 348 0.62 14.45 13.08
C LEU A 348 1.93 14.30 13.89
N PRO A 349 2.84 15.29 13.82
CA PRO A 349 4.20 15.20 14.39
C PRO A 349 4.25 15.15 15.91
N HIS A 350 3.14 15.39 16.59
CA HIS A 350 3.05 15.35 18.05
C HIS A 350 2.64 13.98 18.60
N LEU A 351 2.35 13.00 17.74
CA LEU A 351 2.07 11.65 18.21
C LEU A 351 3.28 11.09 18.97
N PRO A 352 3.09 10.42 20.12
CA PRO A 352 4.17 9.85 20.91
C PRO A 352 4.70 8.56 20.26
N ILE A 353 5.32 8.70 19.09
CA ILE A 353 5.93 7.62 18.30
C ILE A 353 7.44 7.86 18.28
N SER A 354 8.20 6.84 18.68
CA SER A 354 9.66 6.86 18.63
C SER A 354 10.14 5.83 17.60
N TRP A 355 10.79 6.29 16.54
CA TRP A 355 11.48 5.46 15.56
C TRP A 355 12.93 5.23 15.99
N SER A 356 13.12 4.69 17.19
CA SER A 356 14.44 4.46 17.76
C SER A 356 15.14 3.23 17.20
N GLY A 357 14.49 2.42 16.36
CA GLY A 357 14.97 1.10 15.96
C GLY A 357 14.82 0.07 17.09
N SER A 358 15.19 -1.18 16.79
CA SER A 358 15.22 -2.24 17.79
C SER A 358 16.51 -3.07 17.74
N ILE A 359 16.95 -3.57 18.89
CA ILE A 359 18.14 -4.44 19.04
C ILE A 359 17.71 -5.76 19.66
N ASN A 360 18.02 -6.87 19.00
CA ASN A 360 17.45 -8.17 19.27
C ASN A 360 18.52 -9.25 19.46
N TRP A 361 18.44 -9.97 20.59
CA TRP A 361 19.22 -11.19 20.88
C TRP A 361 18.45 -12.22 21.72
N HIS A 362 17.12 -12.20 21.62
CA HIS A 362 16.21 -13.03 22.42
C HIS A 362 16.16 -14.51 22.01
N LYS A 363 16.52 -14.85 20.77
CA LYS A 363 16.48 -16.22 20.25
C LYS A 363 17.89 -16.83 20.11
N PRO A 364 18.01 -18.16 20.05
CA PRO A 364 19.26 -18.83 19.71
C PRO A 364 19.85 -18.33 18.40
N THR A 365 21.18 -18.34 18.30
CA THR A 365 21.95 -17.84 17.13
C THR A 365 21.45 -18.43 15.81
N GLU A 366 21.16 -19.72 15.75
CA GLU A 366 20.67 -20.38 14.52
C GLU A 366 19.34 -19.80 14.02
N VAL A 367 18.43 -19.46 14.93
CA VAL A 367 17.12 -18.88 14.62
C VAL A 367 17.30 -17.44 14.14
N MET A 368 18.16 -16.67 14.81
CA MET A 368 18.45 -15.29 14.43
C MET A 368 19.10 -15.19 13.05
N VAL A 369 20.07 -16.06 12.74
CA VAL A 369 20.71 -16.13 11.41
C VAL A 369 19.69 -16.48 10.32
N LYS A 370 18.79 -17.44 10.59
CA LYS A 370 17.72 -17.80 9.65
C LYS A 370 16.76 -16.64 9.42
N ASN A 371 16.34 -15.95 10.48
CA ASN A 371 15.45 -14.79 10.39
C ASN A 371 16.10 -13.64 9.62
N GLN A 372 17.37 -13.35 9.90
CA GLN A 372 18.13 -12.36 9.14
C GLN A 372 18.16 -12.70 7.65
N SER A 373 18.50 -13.94 7.29
CA SER A 373 18.56 -14.36 5.88
C SER A 373 17.24 -14.17 5.15
N ASN A 374 16.12 -14.56 5.78
CA ASN A 374 14.78 -14.36 5.22
C ASN A 374 14.47 -12.87 5.01
N LEU A 375 14.63 -12.06 6.07
CA LEU A 375 14.26 -10.65 6.06
C LEU A 375 15.15 -9.83 5.12
N THR A 376 16.46 -10.12 5.04
CA THR A 376 17.37 -9.53 4.06
C THR A 376 16.92 -9.85 2.62
N THR A 377 16.51 -11.11 2.37
CA THR A 377 15.97 -11.51 1.05
C THR A 377 14.66 -10.79 0.71
N TRP A 378 13.90 -10.37 1.73
CA TRP A 378 12.67 -9.57 1.56
C TRP A 378 12.93 -8.05 1.59
N GLY A 379 14.20 -7.63 1.59
CA GLY A 379 14.62 -6.25 1.52
C GLY A 379 14.35 -5.45 2.80
N TYR A 380 14.37 -6.09 3.96
CA TYR A 380 14.33 -5.40 5.25
C TYR A 380 15.73 -4.94 5.66
N GLU A 381 15.86 -3.70 6.16
CA GLU A 381 17.14 -3.19 6.65
C GLU A 381 17.53 -3.85 7.98
N ILE A 382 18.72 -4.47 8.01
CA ILE A 382 19.23 -5.20 9.17
C ILE A 382 20.73 -4.97 9.30
N ALA A 383 21.18 -4.64 10.51
CA ALA A 383 22.60 -4.57 10.86
C ALA A 383 22.98 -5.64 11.89
N ASN A 384 24.12 -6.29 11.68
CA ASN A 384 24.75 -7.12 12.72
C ASN A 384 25.57 -6.22 13.64
N MET A 385 25.36 -6.34 14.94
CA MET A 385 26.12 -5.60 15.96
C MET A 385 26.93 -6.56 16.82
N LYS A 386 28.20 -6.26 17.03
CA LYS A 386 29.04 -6.90 18.06
C LYS A 386 28.71 -6.35 19.44
N LYS A 387 29.07 -7.08 20.50
CA LYS A 387 28.92 -6.65 21.90
C LYS A 387 29.36 -5.20 22.15
N SER A 388 30.53 -4.80 21.63
CA SER A 388 31.06 -3.44 21.78
C SER A 388 30.14 -2.38 21.17
N GLN A 389 29.52 -2.67 20.03
CA GLN A 389 28.59 -1.76 19.36
C GLN A 389 27.26 -1.69 20.11
N VAL A 390 26.78 -2.83 20.64
CA VAL A 390 25.57 -2.83 21.50
C VAL A 390 25.82 -2.00 22.75
N SER A 391 26.97 -2.17 23.39
CA SER A 391 27.38 -1.37 24.55
C SER A 391 27.49 0.13 24.26
N GLU A 392 27.93 0.52 23.05
CA GLU A 392 28.01 1.92 22.66
C GLU A 392 26.63 2.54 22.47
N GLN A 393 25.71 1.79 21.84
CA GLN A 393 24.34 2.23 21.62
C GLN A 393 23.52 2.27 22.91
N GLU A 394 23.67 1.25 23.77
CA GLU A 394 22.97 1.10 25.06
C GLU A 394 23.96 1.13 26.24
N PRO A 395 24.56 2.29 26.57
CA PRO A 395 25.64 2.40 27.56
C PRO A 395 25.21 2.13 29.01
N PHE A 396 23.90 2.16 29.29
CA PHE A 396 23.35 1.87 30.61
C PHE A 396 22.96 0.40 30.78
N PHE A 397 23.21 -0.48 29.82
CA PHE A 397 23.05 -1.92 30.03
C PHE A 397 24.29 -2.48 30.73
N ASP A 398 24.08 -3.35 31.72
CA ASP A 398 25.16 -4.02 32.40
C ASP A 398 25.94 -4.93 31.44
N GLN A 399 27.26 -4.81 31.42
CA GLN A 399 28.15 -5.52 30.50
C GLN A 399 28.02 -7.05 30.57
N SER A 400 27.65 -7.60 31.73
CA SER A 400 27.46 -9.03 31.92
C SER A 400 26.20 -9.56 31.21
N THR A 401 25.24 -8.69 30.90
CA THR A 401 23.97 -9.05 30.27
C THR A 401 23.99 -8.93 28.74
N LEU A 402 24.98 -8.22 28.20
CA LEU A 402 25.12 -8.00 26.76
C LEU A 402 25.58 -9.25 26.01
N PRO A 403 24.99 -9.54 24.83
CA PRO A 403 25.36 -10.69 24.01
C PRO A 403 26.68 -10.44 23.26
N GLU A 404 27.30 -11.51 22.76
CA GLU A 404 28.44 -11.38 21.84
C GLU A 404 28.09 -10.67 20.53
N TRP A 405 26.84 -10.86 20.07
CA TRP A 405 26.29 -10.18 18.90
C TRP A 405 24.76 -10.06 18.97
N ALA A 406 24.20 -9.10 18.22
CA ALA A 406 22.77 -8.84 18.12
C ALA A 406 22.36 -8.41 16.70
N LEU A 407 21.07 -8.49 16.41
CA LEU A 407 20.46 -7.93 15.21
C LEU A 407 19.83 -6.57 15.51
N CYS A 408 20.14 -5.57 14.71
CA CYS A 408 19.53 -4.24 14.77
C CYS A 408 18.61 -4.02 13.58
N TYR A 409 17.42 -3.49 13.85
CA TYR A 409 16.40 -3.14 12.86
C TYR A 409 16.11 -1.63 12.95
N PRO A 410 16.77 -0.80 12.12
CA PRO A 410 16.67 0.66 12.21
C PRO A 410 15.27 1.21 11.87
N GLU A 411 14.50 0.48 11.06
CA GLU A 411 13.17 0.92 10.61
C GLU A 411 12.08 0.78 11.69
N GLU A 412 12.38 0.14 12.82
CA GLU A 412 11.42 -0.17 13.89
C GLU A 412 11.28 0.95 14.93
N GLY A 413 10.33 0.79 15.83
CA GLY A 413 10.07 1.80 16.86
C GLY A 413 9.05 1.39 17.89
N ALA A 414 8.52 2.32 18.65
CA ALA A 414 7.43 2.08 19.58
C ALA A 414 6.53 3.31 19.69
N MET A 415 5.36 3.15 20.30
CA MET A 415 4.46 4.27 20.59
C MET A 415 3.73 4.11 21.92
N GLU A 416 3.09 5.18 22.38
CA GLU A 416 2.08 5.08 23.44
C GLU A 416 0.69 4.89 22.83
N ALA A 417 0.31 3.63 22.57
CA ALA A 417 -0.83 3.30 21.71
C ALA A 417 -2.18 3.88 22.16
N HIS A 418 -2.46 3.92 23.47
CA HIS A 418 -3.70 4.53 23.97
C HIS A 418 -3.73 6.05 23.78
N ILE A 419 -2.59 6.73 23.93
CA ILE A 419 -2.47 8.17 23.69
C ILE A 419 -2.60 8.46 22.19
N VAL A 420 -1.95 7.66 21.33
CA VAL A 420 -2.09 7.78 19.87
C VAL A 420 -3.56 7.62 19.47
N ALA A 421 -4.28 6.64 20.02
CA ALA A 421 -5.71 6.46 19.75
C ALA A 421 -6.53 7.71 20.13
N GLN A 422 -6.29 8.29 21.31
CA GLN A 422 -6.94 9.52 21.77
C GLN A 422 -6.63 10.71 20.84
N MET A 423 -5.38 10.87 20.43
CA MET A 423 -4.96 11.96 19.54
C MET A 423 -5.54 11.82 18.13
N LEU A 424 -5.63 10.59 17.59
CA LEU A 424 -6.30 10.33 16.31
C LEU A 424 -7.79 10.68 16.38
N VAL A 425 -8.49 10.22 17.42
CA VAL A 425 -9.91 10.54 17.59
C VAL A 425 -10.12 12.04 17.78
N ALA A 426 -9.35 12.71 18.65
CA ALA A 426 -9.45 14.14 18.87
C ALA A 426 -9.16 14.95 17.58
N ASN A 427 -8.19 14.52 16.76
CA ASN A 427 -7.92 15.13 15.47
C ASN A 427 -9.13 15.02 14.52
N ALA A 428 -9.81 13.88 14.53
CA ALA A 428 -10.97 13.63 13.66
C ALA A 428 -12.25 14.34 14.17
N GLU A 429 -12.46 14.41 15.50
CA GLU A 429 -13.54 15.20 16.12
C GLU A 429 -13.37 16.69 15.83
N ALA A 430 -12.15 17.22 15.89
CA ALA A 430 -11.86 18.63 15.58
C ALA A 430 -12.19 19.01 14.13
N LYS A 431 -12.21 18.04 13.20
CA LYS A 431 -12.65 18.22 11.81
C LYS A 431 -14.17 18.11 11.63
N GLY A 432 -14.92 17.78 12.69
CA GLY A 432 -16.38 17.70 12.69
C GLY A 432 -16.99 16.40 12.16
N ASN A 433 -16.16 15.42 11.79
CA ASN A 433 -16.63 14.20 11.12
C ASN A 433 -16.73 12.98 12.05
N VAL A 434 -16.30 13.10 13.32
CA VAL A 434 -16.39 12.03 14.32
C VAL A 434 -17.21 12.49 15.52
N LYS A 435 -18.07 11.60 16.01
CA LYS A 435 -18.77 11.72 17.30
C LYS A 435 -18.46 10.51 18.16
N VAL A 436 -18.06 10.73 19.42
CA VAL A 436 -17.89 9.64 20.39
C VAL A 436 -19.13 9.49 21.26
N ILE A 437 -19.67 8.28 21.35
CA ILE A 437 -20.70 7.86 22.30
C ILE A 437 -20.04 6.96 23.34
N ARG A 438 -20.00 7.44 24.59
CA ARG A 438 -19.45 6.68 25.72
C ARG A 438 -20.45 5.65 26.23
N ALA A 439 -20.46 4.48 25.60
CA ALA A 439 -21.39 3.40 25.92
C ALA A 439 -20.87 2.03 25.44
N THR A 440 -21.50 0.97 25.95
CA THR A 440 -21.28 -0.42 25.52
C THR A 440 -22.34 -0.81 24.48
N ALA A 441 -21.92 -1.25 23.30
CA ALA A 441 -22.82 -1.90 22.34
C ALA A 441 -23.11 -3.36 22.78
N ARG A 442 -24.36 -3.80 22.67
CA ARG A 442 -24.81 -5.14 23.09
C ARG A 442 -25.54 -5.94 22.01
N GLY A 443 -25.86 -5.33 20.87
CA GLY A 443 -26.42 -6.01 19.72
C GLY A 443 -26.39 -5.13 18.48
N LEU A 444 -26.65 -5.72 17.31
CA LEU A 444 -26.82 -4.97 16.07
C LEU A 444 -28.31 -4.74 15.81
N LEU A 445 -28.63 -3.65 15.12
CA LEU A 445 -29.98 -3.40 14.61
C LEU A 445 -30.01 -3.87 13.16
N GLN A 446 -31.10 -4.53 12.74
CA GLN A 446 -31.20 -5.07 11.39
C GLN A 446 -32.56 -4.80 10.77
N LYS A 447 -32.55 -4.65 9.44
CA LYS A 447 -33.75 -4.59 8.61
C LYS A 447 -33.46 -5.25 7.27
N SER A 448 -34.34 -6.15 6.84
CA SER A 448 -34.25 -6.83 5.54
C SER A 448 -32.91 -7.56 5.28
N GLY A 449 -32.21 -8.01 6.33
CA GLY A 449 -30.93 -8.73 6.23
C GLY A 449 -29.67 -7.86 6.26
N GLY A 450 -29.81 -6.53 6.28
CA GLY A 450 -28.70 -5.58 6.45
C GLY A 450 -28.71 -4.89 7.81
N VAL A 451 -27.54 -4.47 8.27
CA VAL A 451 -27.42 -3.68 9.50
C VAL A 451 -27.98 -2.27 9.33
N THR A 452 -28.61 -1.74 10.37
CA THR A 452 -29.16 -0.37 10.40
C THR A 452 -28.71 0.42 11.63
N GLY A 453 -27.78 -0.13 12.43
CA GLY A 453 -27.26 0.52 13.61
C GLY A 453 -26.81 -0.46 14.70
N VAL A 454 -26.65 0.06 15.91
CA VAL A 454 -26.29 -0.73 17.10
C VAL A 454 -27.23 -0.44 18.26
N LYS A 455 -27.49 -1.45 19.09
CA LYS A 455 -28.23 -1.33 20.34
C LYS A 455 -27.25 -1.22 21.51
N LEU A 456 -27.39 -0.17 22.30
CA LEU A 456 -26.60 0.06 23.50
C LEU A 456 -27.10 -0.78 24.68
N ALA A 457 -26.24 -0.98 25.68
CA ALA A 457 -26.60 -1.66 26.93
C ALA A 457 -27.75 -0.97 27.69
N SER A 458 -27.91 0.35 27.53
CA SER A 458 -29.03 1.12 28.08
C SER A 458 -30.38 0.82 27.40
N GLY A 459 -30.37 0.13 26.26
CA GLY A 459 -31.53 -0.07 25.39
C GLY A 459 -31.69 0.99 24.32
N GLU A 460 -30.91 2.08 24.36
CA GLU A 460 -30.88 3.11 23.30
C GLU A 460 -30.37 2.54 21.97
N GLU A 461 -30.95 3.02 20.87
CA GLU A 461 -30.65 2.59 19.51
C GLU A 461 -29.91 3.70 18.76
N ILE A 462 -28.73 3.38 18.22
CA ILE A 462 -27.91 4.30 17.44
C ILE A 462 -27.97 3.89 15.96
N PRO A 463 -28.61 4.67 15.09
CA PRO A 463 -28.74 4.33 13.67
C PRO A 463 -27.41 4.53 12.92
N GLY A 464 -27.18 3.70 11.91
CA GLY A 464 -26.03 3.82 11.00
C GLY A 464 -26.12 2.83 9.83
N ASP A 465 -25.45 3.17 8.72
CA ASP A 465 -25.55 2.42 7.46
C ASP A 465 -24.51 1.29 7.36
N HIS A 466 -23.42 1.39 8.13
CA HIS A 466 -22.38 0.36 8.23
C HIS A 466 -21.82 0.28 9.65
N VAL A 467 -21.51 -0.92 10.13
CA VAL A 467 -20.91 -1.16 11.44
C VAL A 467 -19.56 -1.85 11.31
N VAL A 468 -18.50 -1.22 11.84
CA VAL A 468 -17.18 -1.83 12.00
C VAL A 468 -16.97 -2.27 13.44
N VAL A 469 -16.86 -3.57 13.65
CA VAL A 469 -16.59 -4.17 14.97
C VAL A 469 -15.08 -4.28 15.18
N ALA A 470 -14.52 -3.36 15.96
CA ALA A 470 -13.12 -3.28 16.36
C ALA A 470 -12.99 -3.34 17.90
N ALA A 471 -13.85 -4.14 18.55
CA ALA A 471 -14.07 -4.15 19.99
C ALA A 471 -13.11 -5.06 20.79
N GLY A 472 -11.98 -5.47 20.20
CA GLY A 472 -11.05 -6.40 20.84
C GLY A 472 -11.73 -7.71 21.24
N LEU A 473 -11.66 -8.10 22.52
CA LEU A 473 -12.37 -9.28 23.03
C LEU A 473 -13.90 -9.11 23.05
N GLY A 474 -14.40 -7.86 23.11
CA GLY A 474 -15.83 -7.56 23.02
C GLY A 474 -16.45 -7.90 21.65
N THR A 475 -15.62 -8.13 20.62
CA THR A 475 -16.05 -8.58 19.30
C THR A 475 -16.80 -9.91 19.37
N VAL A 476 -16.35 -10.85 20.22
CA VAL A 476 -16.92 -12.20 20.32
C VAL A 476 -18.37 -12.18 20.81
N PRO A 477 -18.70 -11.65 22.00
CA PRO A 477 -20.08 -11.64 22.48
C PRO A 477 -21.00 -10.76 21.63
N LEU A 478 -20.48 -9.70 21.00
CA LEU A 478 -21.30 -8.83 20.15
C LEU A 478 -21.73 -9.56 18.86
N LEU A 479 -20.79 -10.14 18.12
CA LEU A 479 -21.10 -10.83 16.86
C LEU A 479 -21.84 -12.17 17.08
N ALA A 480 -21.69 -12.79 18.25
CA ALA A 480 -22.46 -13.98 18.62
C ALA A 480 -23.97 -13.71 18.70
N THR A 481 -24.41 -12.48 18.97
CA THR A 481 -25.85 -12.13 18.93
C THR A 481 -26.48 -12.32 17.55
N GLU A 482 -25.65 -12.33 16.51
CA GLU A 482 -26.04 -12.51 15.11
C GLU A 482 -25.65 -13.89 14.56
N GLY A 483 -25.27 -14.83 15.43
CA GLY A 483 -24.83 -16.16 15.02
C GLY A 483 -23.45 -16.20 14.34
N ILE A 484 -22.70 -15.09 14.34
CA ILE A 484 -21.37 -15.01 13.72
C ILE A 484 -20.31 -15.44 14.73
N THR A 485 -19.59 -16.52 14.41
CA THR A 485 -18.49 -17.02 15.24
C THR A 485 -17.17 -16.37 14.84
N VAL A 486 -16.47 -15.78 15.80
CA VAL A 486 -15.15 -15.16 15.58
C VAL A 486 -14.11 -15.93 16.41
N PRO A 487 -13.22 -16.71 15.80
CA PRO A 487 -12.33 -17.62 16.51
C PRO A 487 -11.14 -16.88 17.13
N ILE A 488 -11.37 -16.23 18.27
CA ILE A 488 -10.36 -15.51 19.05
C ILE A 488 -10.07 -16.26 20.35
N THR A 489 -8.80 -16.31 20.71
CA THR A 489 -8.30 -16.71 22.02
C THR A 489 -7.72 -15.50 22.74
N SER A 490 -7.54 -15.60 24.05
CA SER A 490 -6.82 -14.58 24.81
C SER A 490 -5.79 -15.16 25.73
N VAL A 491 -4.63 -14.52 25.73
CA VAL A 491 -3.52 -14.80 26.64
C VAL A 491 -3.24 -13.52 27.42
N PRO A 492 -3.24 -13.56 28.76
CA PRO A 492 -2.84 -12.41 29.56
C PRO A 492 -1.35 -12.12 29.36
N ALA A 493 -0.98 -10.86 29.51
CA ALA A 493 0.38 -10.38 29.33
C ALA A 493 0.73 -9.32 30.35
N LEU A 494 1.77 -9.55 31.15
CA LEU A 494 2.21 -8.62 32.18
C LEU A 494 3.29 -7.67 31.66
N ILE A 495 3.10 -6.37 31.91
CA ILE A 495 4.10 -5.32 31.66
C ILE A 495 4.35 -4.56 32.96
N VAL A 496 5.63 -4.42 33.31
CA VAL A 496 6.12 -3.58 34.42
C VAL A 496 6.46 -2.18 33.90
N ASN A 497 6.16 -1.18 34.71
CA ASN A 497 6.47 0.22 34.51
C ASN A 497 7.21 0.74 35.75
N THR A 498 8.31 1.43 35.54
CA THR A 498 9.04 2.11 36.62
C THR A 498 8.41 3.47 36.94
N GLU A 499 8.82 4.08 38.05
CA GLU A 499 8.71 5.53 38.16
C GLU A 499 9.57 6.21 37.06
N PRO A 500 9.22 7.42 36.59
CA PRO A 500 10.01 8.14 35.60
C PRO A 500 11.47 8.35 36.04
N THR A 501 12.42 7.95 35.20
CA THR A 501 13.84 8.22 35.47
C THR A 501 14.26 9.56 34.88
N LYS A 502 15.19 10.26 35.56
CA LYS A 502 15.70 11.57 35.11
C LYS A 502 16.51 11.47 33.81
N GLU A 503 17.30 10.41 33.68
CA GLU A 503 18.11 10.12 32.51
C GLU A 503 17.42 9.10 31.61
N ARG A 504 17.71 9.14 30.30
CA ARG A 504 17.25 8.12 29.36
C ARG A 504 18.20 6.92 29.40
N LEU A 505 17.77 5.87 30.09
CA LEU A 505 18.51 4.64 30.33
C LEU A 505 18.42 3.66 29.14
N VAL A 506 17.31 3.64 28.42
CA VAL A 506 17.09 2.72 27.28
C VAL A 506 16.79 3.53 26.02
N LYS A 507 17.62 3.41 24.99
CA LYS A 507 17.48 4.22 23.75
C LYS A 507 16.60 3.54 22.70
N HIS A 508 16.83 2.26 22.45
CA HIS A 508 16.14 1.44 21.45
C HIS A 508 15.04 0.59 22.09
N VAL A 509 14.19 -0.03 21.26
CA VAL A 509 13.44 -1.20 21.73
C VAL A 509 14.42 -2.37 21.81
N VAL A 510 14.65 -2.90 23.00
CA VAL A 510 15.58 -4.01 23.20
C VAL A 510 14.78 -5.29 23.46
N ASN A 511 15.03 -6.32 22.67
CA ASN A 511 14.46 -7.65 22.90
C ASN A 511 15.60 -8.65 23.16
N SER A 512 15.87 -8.87 24.44
CA SER A 512 16.97 -9.68 24.95
C SER A 512 16.51 -11.10 25.33
N LYS A 513 17.46 -11.96 25.70
CA LYS A 513 17.15 -13.31 26.23
C LYS A 513 16.29 -13.28 27.51
N TYR A 514 16.36 -12.19 28.28
CA TYR A 514 15.76 -12.09 29.60
C TYR A 514 14.51 -11.20 29.63
N LEU A 515 14.53 -10.11 28.87
CA LEU A 515 13.49 -9.08 28.86
C LEU A 515 13.32 -8.49 27.46
N TYR A 516 12.10 -8.10 27.14
CA TYR A 516 11.87 -7.03 26.19
C TYR A 516 11.63 -5.73 26.96
N ILE A 517 12.37 -4.68 26.61
CA ILE A 517 12.45 -3.44 27.39
C ILE A 517 12.55 -2.23 26.46
N ARG A 518 11.90 -1.13 26.84
CA ARG A 518 12.02 0.18 26.18
C ARG A 518 11.79 1.28 27.20
N GLN A 519 12.07 2.53 26.82
CA GLN A 519 11.72 3.69 27.63
C GLN A 519 10.78 4.62 26.88
N THR A 520 9.76 5.12 27.57
CA THR A 520 8.79 6.08 27.05
C THR A 520 9.38 7.50 27.03
N PRO A 521 8.80 8.43 26.25
CA PRO A 521 9.27 9.83 26.22
C PRO A 521 9.21 10.56 27.58
N ASP A 522 8.28 10.17 28.45
CA ASP A 522 8.12 10.69 29.82
C ASP A 522 9.02 10.00 30.85
N GLY A 523 9.96 9.15 30.41
CA GLY A 523 11.03 8.60 31.25
C GLY A 523 10.70 7.27 31.92
N ILE A 524 9.53 6.67 31.68
CA ILE A 524 9.15 5.38 32.24
C ILE A 524 9.85 4.25 31.49
N VAL A 525 10.56 3.39 32.20
CA VAL A 525 11.08 2.14 31.65
C VAL A 525 9.97 1.10 31.68
N LYS A 526 9.63 0.57 30.51
CA LYS A 526 8.62 -0.48 30.32
C LYS A 526 9.29 -1.80 29.98
N ALA A 527 8.91 -2.86 30.67
CA ALA A 527 9.49 -4.19 30.44
C ALA A 527 8.48 -5.33 30.61
N GLY A 528 8.70 -6.41 29.88
CA GLY A 528 8.06 -7.70 30.09
C GLY A 528 9.05 -8.85 29.85
N CYS A 529 8.61 -10.07 30.11
CA CYS A 529 9.50 -11.25 30.12
C CYS A 529 8.85 -12.44 29.40
N GLU A 530 9.55 -13.06 28.45
CA GLU A 530 9.07 -14.27 27.76
C GLU A 530 9.21 -15.55 28.62
N ASN A 531 9.95 -15.54 29.74
CA ASN A 531 10.20 -16.72 30.59
C ASN A 531 10.03 -16.38 32.09
N PRO A 532 9.01 -16.95 32.78
CA PRO A 532 8.28 -18.18 32.43
C PRO A 532 7.14 -18.02 31.39
N GLY A 533 6.85 -16.80 30.95
CA GLY A 533 5.84 -16.50 29.94
C GLY A 533 5.29 -15.09 30.16
N ASP A 534 4.62 -14.54 29.16
CA ASP A 534 3.88 -13.28 29.34
C ASP A 534 2.70 -13.44 30.31
N ASP A 535 2.18 -14.66 30.48
CA ASP A 535 1.05 -14.99 31.36
C ASP A 535 1.49 -15.00 32.84
N PRO A 536 0.96 -14.09 33.69
CA PRO A 536 1.31 -14.04 35.09
C PRO A 536 0.75 -15.17 35.97
N GLY A 537 -0.15 -16.01 35.45
CA GLY A 537 -0.86 -17.00 36.25
C GLY A 537 -1.63 -16.37 37.43
N ASP A 538 -1.69 -17.09 38.55
CA ASP A 538 -2.47 -16.70 39.72
C ASP A 538 -1.79 -15.62 40.60
N TYR A 539 -0.50 -15.35 40.38
CA TYR A 539 0.33 -14.46 41.24
C TYR A 539 1.01 -13.33 40.43
N PRO A 540 0.23 -12.41 39.83
CA PRO A 540 0.78 -11.37 38.96
C PRO A 540 1.69 -10.37 39.67
N GLU A 541 1.47 -10.11 40.96
CA GLU A 541 2.32 -9.19 41.73
C GLU A 541 3.72 -9.78 41.96
N GLU A 542 3.83 -11.06 42.30
CA GLU A 542 5.11 -11.76 42.44
C GLU A 542 5.88 -11.74 41.11
N MET A 543 5.19 -12.08 40.00
CA MET A 543 5.81 -12.00 38.68
C MET A 543 6.23 -10.58 38.32
N ALA A 544 5.45 -9.55 38.67
CA ALA A 544 5.83 -8.16 38.43
C ALA A 544 7.13 -7.80 39.16
N TYR A 545 7.28 -8.21 40.42
CA TYR A 545 8.51 -7.99 41.17
C TYR A 545 9.71 -8.77 40.61
N ASP A 546 9.50 -9.99 40.10
CA ASP A 546 10.54 -10.75 39.41
C ASP A 546 11.00 -10.08 38.12
N VAL A 547 10.05 -9.60 37.29
CA VAL A 547 10.34 -8.86 36.06
C VAL A 547 11.06 -7.55 36.39
N PHE A 548 10.60 -6.82 37.41
CA PHE A 548 11.25 -5.60 37.86
C PHE A 548 12.68 -5.84 38.37
N SER A 549 12.90 -6.91 39.13
CA SER A 549 14.24 -7.29 39.60
C SER A 549 15.19 -7.54 38.43
N LYS A 550 14.71 -8.22 37.37
CA LYS A 550 15.47 -8.40 36.12
C LYS A 550 15.77 -7.06 35.42
N VAL A 551 14.88 -6.07 35.49
CA VAL A 551 15.15 -4.71 34.96
C VAL A 551 16.30 -4.07 35.74
N GLN A 552 16.27 -4.17 37.07
CA GLN A 552 17.34 -3.64 37.93
C GLN A 552 18.69 -4.35 37.71
N GLU A 553 18.68 -5.65 37.39
CA GLU A 553 19.87 -6.44 37.03
C GLU A 553 20.40 -6.11 35.64
N THR A 554 19.51 -5.76 34.70
CA THR A 554 19.87 -5.47 33.30
C THR A 554 20.52 -4.10 33.14
N LEU A 555 20.16 -3.14 33.98
CA LEU A 555 20.62 -1.75 33.86
C LEU A 555 21.70 -1.41 34.89
N VAL A 556 22.73 -0.69 34.45
CA VAL A 556 23.73 -0.05 35.31
C VAL A 556 23.01 0.87 36.28
N ARG A 557 23.37 0.78 37.57
CA ARG A 557 22.69 1.50 38.66
C ARG A 557 21.19 1.17 38.77
N GLY A 558 20.75 0.01 38.27
CA GLY A 558 19.34 -0.39 38.28
C GLY A 558 18.71 -0.43 39.67
N LYS A 559 19.51 -0.57 40.74
CA LYS A 559 19.04 -0.45 42.14
C LYS A 559 18.50 0.94 42.52
N GLU A 560 18.81 1.98 41.75
CA GLU A 560 18.28 3.34 41.93
C GLU A 560 16.95 3.55 41.20
N ILE A 561 16.55 2.61 40.35
CA ILE A 561 15.26 2.64 39.65
C ILE A 561 14.19 2.18 40.63
N GLU A 562 13.10 2.94 40.71
CA GLU A 562 11.96 2.64 41.57
C GLU A 562 10.83 1.96 40.77
N PHE A 563 10.15 1.03 41.44
CA PHE A 563 8.97 0.36 40.88
C PHE A 563 7.80 1.34 40.87
N GLY A 564 7.13 1.49 39.73
CA GLY A 564 5.93 2.32 39.62
C GLY A 564 4.67 1.48 39.71
N CYS A 565 4.37 0.72 38.64
CA CYS A 565 3.22 -0.16 38.60
C CYS A 565 3.38 -1.30 37.58
N PHE A 566 2.48 -2.28 37.63
CA PHE A 566 2.35 -3.27 36.57
C PHE A 566 0.94 -3.27 35.97
N THR A 567 0.84 -3.81 34.76
CA THR A 567 -0.44 -3.97 34.05
C THR A 567 -0.54 -5.37 33.49
N VAL A 568 -1.74 -5.94 33.55
CA VAL A 568 -2.06 -7.22 32.90
C VAL A 568 -3.04 -6.95 31.76
N GLY A 569 -2.56 -7.11 30.53
CA GLY A 569 -3.35 -6.92 29.31
C GLY A 569 -3.79 -8.24 28.71
N TYR A 570 -5.02 -8.32 28.22
CA TYR A 570 -5.52 -9.50 27.52
C TYR A 570 -5.42 -9.31 26.01
N LYS A 571 -4.63 -10.17 25.37
CA LYS A 571 -4.35 -10.11 23.93
C LYS A 571 -5.51 -10.71 23.13
N PRO A 572 -6.17 -9.99 22.22
CA PRO A 572 -7.13 -10.60 21.29
C PRO A 572 -6.35 -11.29 20.16
N THR A 573 -6.22 -12.61 20.23
CA THR A 573 -5.42 -13.40 19.29
C THR A 573 -6.30 -14.37 18.50
N PRO A 574 -6.52 -14.13 17.20
CA PRO A 574 -7.16 -15.13 16.33
C PRO A 574 -6.46 -16.49 16.41
N LYS A 575 -7.21 -17.59 16.27
CA LYS A 575 -6.71 -18.96 16.49
C LYS A 575 -5.47 -19.33 15.67
N ASP A 576 -5.31 -18.78 14.48
CA ASP A 576 -4.16 -19.02 13.58
C ASP A 576 -3.03 -17.98 13.76
N GLY A 577 -3.19 -17.03 14.70
CA GLY A 577 -2.24 -15.94 14.95
C GLY A 577 -2.27 -14.80 13.94
N LEU A 578 -3.10 -14.87 12.88
CA LEU A 578 -3.20 -13.85 11.84
C LEU A 578 -4.40 -12.91 12.07
N PRO A 579 -4.33 -11.64 11.67
CA PRO A 579 -5.47 -10.73 11.76
C PRO A 579 -6.79 -11.28 11.18
N ILE A 580 -7.91 -10.87 11.74
CA ILE A 580 -9.24 -11.02 11.13
C ILE A 580 -9.72 -9.63 10.73
N ILE A 581 -9.83 -9.39 9.41
CA ILE A 581 -10.11 -8.08 8.82
C ILE A 581 -11.08 -8.25 7.66
N GLY A 582 -12.20 -7.55 7.68
CA GLY A 582 -13.11 -7.47 6.53
C GLY A 582 -14.57 -7.77 6.81
N PRO A 583 -15.35 -8.10 5.77
CA PRO A 583 -16.76 -8.42 5.92
C PRO A 583 -16.97 -9.67 6.77
N THR A 584 -18.07 -9.68 7.52
CA THR A 584 -18.46 -10.80 8.39
C THR A 584 -19.40 -11.81 7.72
N GLY A 585 -19.91 -11.48 6.53
CA GLY A 585 -21.00 -12.20 5.87
C GLY A 585 -22.38 -11.56 6.10
N LEU A 586 -22.54 -10.78 7.18
CA LEU A 586 -23.72 -9.92 7.39
C LEU A 586 -23.54 -8.60 6.64
N GLU A 587 -24.55 -8.20 5.87
CA GLU A 587 -24.50 -7.00 5.03
C GLU A 587 -24.32 -5.74 5.89
N GLY A 588 -23.35 -4.91 5.51
CA GLY A 588 -22.98 -3.70 6.22
C GLY A 588 -22.16 -3.92 7.50
N VAL A 589 -21.69 -5.14 7.80
CA VAL A 589 -20.90 -5.43 9.00
C VAL A 589 -19.49 -5.92 8.66
N SER A 590 -18.50 -5.16 9.13
CA SER A 590 -17.07 -5.52 9.04
C SER A 590 -16.45 -5.74 10.41
N VAL A 591 -15.40 -6.54 10.48
CA VAL A 591 -14.65 -6.84 11.71
C VAL A 591 -13.16 -6.51 11.53
N ALA A 592 -12.52 -6.05 12.59
CA ALA A 592 -11.08 -5.85 12.66
C ALA A 592 -10.56 -6.25 14.06
N VAL A 593 -9.86 -7.38 14.14
CA VAL A 593 -9.35 -7.92 15.41
C VAL A 593 -8.05 -8.70 15.20
N MET A 594 -7.04 -8.39 16.02
CA MET A 594 -5.70 -8.97 15.92
C MET A 594 -4.86 -8.67 17.16
N HIS A 595 -3.81 -9.48 17.36
CA HIS A 595 -2.84 -9.26 18.44
C HIS A 595 -1.91 -8.06 18.14
N SER A 596 -1.26 -8.04 16.97
CA SER A 596 -0.36 -6.95 16.54
C SER A 596 -1.12 -5.68 16.11
N GLY A 597 -2.15 -5.30 16.86
CA GLY A 597 -3.03 -4.19 16.57
C GLY A 597 -2.30 -2.86 16.48
N VAL A 598 -1.32 -2.61 17.35
CA VAL A 598 -0.50 -1.38 17.30
C VAL A 598 0.27 -1.27 15.99
N THR A 599 0.98 -2.33 15.57
CA THR A 599 1.70 -2.33 14.30
C THR A 599 0.76 -2.13 13.13
N ASN A 600 -0.37 -2.86 13.10
CA ASN A 600 -1.20 -3.01 11.92
C ASN A 600 -2.32 -1.97 11.80
N ALA A 601 -2.65 -1.23 12.86
CA ALA A 601 -3.81 -0.35 12.90
C ALA A 601 -3.81 0.72 11.79
N ALA A 602 -2.65 1.28 11.44
CA ALA A 602 -2.54 2.26 10.37
C ALA A 602 -2.97 1.70 9.00
N ILE A 603 -2.39 0.57 8.56
CA ILE A 603 -2.79 -0.01 7.26
C ILE A 603 -4.22 -0.56 7.32
N VAL A 604 -4.65 -1.13 8.44
CA VAL A 604 -6.02 -1.66 8.60
C VAL A 604 -7.04 -0.54 8.47
N GLY A 605 -6.79 0.62 9.11
CA GLY A 605 -7.65 1.78 9.02
C GLY A 605 -7.79 2.28 7.59
N GLU A 606 -6.68 2.39 6.87
CA GLU A 606 -6.68 2.80 5.46
C GLU A 606 -7.46 1.83 4.57
N LEU A 607 -7.15 0.54 4.67
CA LEU A 607 -7.71 -0.48 3.77
C LEU A 607 -9.20 -0.72 4.05
N LEU A 608 -9.63 -0.77 5.31
CA LEU A 608 -11.05 -0.88 5.63
C LEU A 608 -11.82 0.38 5.25
N SER A 609 -11.24 1.57 5.43
CA SER A 609 -11.87 2.81 4.97
C SER A 609 -12.09 2.80 3.45
N LYS A 610 -11.08 2.39 2.66
CA LYS A 610 -11.21 2.23 1.20
C LYS A 610 -12.28 1.20 0.84
N GLN A 611 -12.31 0.06 1.54
CA GLN A 611 -13.30 -1.00 1.32
C GLN A 611 -14.73 -0.52 1.60
N ILE A 612 -14.96 0.20 2.70
CA ILE A 612 -16.29 0.64 3.13
C ILE A 612 -16.80 1.78 2.25
N ILE A 613 -15.96 2.78 1.96
CA ILE A 613 -16.38 3.99 1.24
C ILE A 613 -16.47 3.76 -0.26
N ARG A 614 -15.55 2.97 -0.82
CA ARG A 614 -15.38 2.85 -2.28
C ARG A 614 -15.63 1.44 -2.82
N GLY A 615 -15.83 0.45 -1.95
CA GLY A 615 -15.86 -0.96 -2.35
C GLY A 615 -14.50 -1.49 -2.80
N GLU A 616 -13.41 -0.74 -2.58
CA GLU A 616 -12.05 -1.13 -2.99
C GLU A 616 -11.50 -2.19 -2.03
N THR A 617 -11.29 -3.41 -2.53
CA THR A 617 -10.68 -4.49 -1.75
C THR A 617 -9.21 -4.66 -2.11
N ASP A 618 -8.33 -4.47 -1.12
CA ASP A 618 -6.91 -4.79 -1.25
C ASP A 618 -6.71 -6.32 -1.23
N PRO A 619 -6.01 -6.91 -2.22
CA PRO A 619 -5.78 -8.36 -2.28
C PRO A 619 -5.06 -8.92 -1.05
N GLU A 620 -4.23 -8.15 -0.34
CA GLU A 620 -3.58 -8.65 0.88
C GLU A 620 -4.58 -8.98 2.00
N LEU A 621 -5.80 -8.39 1.98
CA LEU A 621 -6.84 -8.71 2.95
C LEU A 621 -7.43 -10.11 2.77
N GLU A 622 -7.24 -10.78 1.62
CA GLU A 622 -7.71 -12.14 1.39
C GLU A 622 -7.16 -13.12 2.43
N HIS A 623 -5.89 -12.96 2.83
CA HIS A 623 -5.25 -13.77 3.87
C HIS A 623 -5.81 -13.55 5.28
N PHE A 624 -6.61 -12.49 5.48
CA PHE A 624 -7.09 -12.05 6.78
C PHE A 624 -8.62 -12.10 6.90
N ARG A 625 -9.33 -12.66 5.92
CA ARG A 625 -10.80 -12.75 5.98
C ARG A 625 -11.29 -13.71 7.05
N LEU A 626 -12.49 -13.46 7.57
CA LEU A 626 -13.11 -14.30 8.60
C LEU A 626 -13.51 -15.68 8.05
N ASP A 627 -13.93 -15.74 6.80
CA ASP A 627 -14.37 -16.96 6.09
C ASP A 627 -13.26 -18.00 5.88
N ARG A 628 -11.98 -17.65 6.09
CA ARG A 628 -10.88 -18.63 6.10
C ARG A 628 -10.99 -19.67 7.23
N PHE A 629 -11.86 -19.41 8.21
CA PHE A 629 -12.19 -20.34 9.30
C PHE A 629 -13.48 -21.13 9.06
N SER A 630 -14.14 -20.94 7.91
CA SER A 630 -15.26 -21.76 7.49
C SER A 630 -14.71 -23.06 6.87
N ASP A 631 -15.14 -24.20 7.40
CA ASP A 631 -14.85 -25.52 6.81
C ASP A 631 -15.64 -25.75 5.50
#